data_AF-A0A968VP85-F1
#
_entry.id   AF-A0A968VP85-F1
#
_cell.length_a   1.000
_cell.length_b   1.000
_cell.length_c   1.000
_cell.angle_alpha   90.00
_cell.angle_beta   90.00
_cell.angle_gamma   90.00
#
_symmetry.space_group_name_H-M   'P 1'
#
loop_
_entity.id
_entity.type
_entity.pdbx_description
1 polymer ?
#
loop_
_entity_poly.entity_id
_entity_poly.type
_entity_poly.pdbx_seq_one_letter_code
_entity_poly.pdbx_strand_id
1 'polypeptide(L)'
;MSRRNRAPQRDVPADSKYGSRLVTMLTRKIMLDGKGSVASRIVYDAMALIEERTGTPPLTVVENAIRNATPMVEVKARRVGGATYQVPIEVRGDRGTSLALRWITRFSRERPGKTMSAKLANELLDASNETGNTIRRREETHRMAEANKAFAHYRY
;
A
#
# COMPACT_ATOMS: atom_id res chain seq x y z
N MET A 1 -16.40 -0.87 18.21
CA MET A 1 -16.18 0.56 17.88
C MET A 1 -17.43 1.33 18.23
N SER A 2 -17.30 2.45 18.95
CA SER A 2 -18.45 3.28 19.33
C SER A 2 -18.91 4.13 18.14
N ARG A 3 -20.23 4.26 17.94
CA ARG A 3 -20.80 5.23 16.99
C ARG A 3 -20.57 6.68 17.43
N ARG A 4 -20.32 6.92 18.73
CA ARG A 4 -20.13 8.26 19.30
C ARG A 4 -18.69 8.75 19.21
N ASN A 5 -17.70 7.90 19.50
CA ASN A 5 -16.31 8.34 19.63
C ASN A 5 -15.40 7.66 18.60
N ARG A 6 -14.55 8.47 17.96
CA ARG A 6 -13.46 7.96 17.12
C ARG A 6 -12.48 7.21 18.02
N ALA A 7 -12.16 5.96 17.64
CA ALA A 7 -11.18 5.17 18.37
C ALA A 7 -9.80 5.86 18.30
N PRO A 8 -9.03 5.88 19.41
CA PRO A 8 -7.69 6.44 19.40
C PRO A 8 -6.79 5.66 18.44
N GLN A 9 -5.99 6.38 17.67
CA GLN A 9 -5.01 5.80 16.76
C GLN A 9 -3.79 5.36 17.56
N ARG A 10 -3.33 4.13 17.33
CA ARG A 10 -2.10 3.62 17.96
C ARG A 10 -0.91 4.04 17.12
N ASP A 11 0.11 4.58 17.77
CA ASP A 11 1.36 4.93 17.10
C ASP A 11 2.15 3.69 16.70
N VAL A 12 2.88 3.84 15.60
CA VAL A 12 3.72 2.79 15.04
C VAL A 12 5.17 3.19 15.31
N PRO A 13 5.94 2.42 16.10
CA PRO A 13 7.33 2.72 16.33
C PRO A 13 8.14 2.60 15.03
N ALA A 14 9.28 3.27 15.01
CA ALA A 14 10.26 3.13 13.93
C ALA A 14 10.86 1.71 13.93
N ASP A 15 11.28 1.27 12.75
CA ASP A 15 11.98 0.00 12.57
C ASP A 15 13.35 0.00 13.27
N SER A 16 13.79 -1.15 13.79
CA SER A 16 15.03 -1.24 14.55
C SER A 16 16.29 -1.21 13.67
N LYS A 17 16.21 -1.60 12.39
CA LYS A 17 17.36 -1.64 11.47
C LYS A 17 17.48 -0.37 10.65
N TYR A 18 16.37 0.09 10.07
CA TYR A 18 16.36 1.23 9.15
C TYR A 18 15.79 2.52 9.76
N GLY A 19 15.31 2.50 11.01
CA GLY A 19 14.76 3.69 11.67
C GLY A 19 13.46 4.22 11.02
N SER A 20 12.82 3.44 10.15
CA SER A 20 11.67 3.91 9.35
C SER A 20 10.34 3.34 9.85
N ARG A 21 9.35 4.22 10.02
CA ARG A 21 7.97 3.83 10.34
C ARG A 21 7.34 3.03 9.19
N LEU A 22 7.67 3.34 7.94
CA LEU A 22 7.10 2.68 6.76
C LEU A 22 7.50 1.20 6.71
N VAL A 23 8.74 0.88 7.07
CA VAL A 23 9.23 -0.49 7.16
C VAL A 23 8.45 -1.28 8.22
N THR A 24 8.27 -0.71 9.42
CA THR A 24 7.44 -1.35 10.45
C THR A 24 6.00 -1.57 9.99
N MET A 25 5.41 -0.61 9.27
CA MET A 25 4.07 -0.76 8.71
C MET A 25 4.01 -1.87 7.65
N LEU A 26 5.01 -1.96 6.76
CA LEU A 26 5.13 -3.02 5.75
C LEU A 26 5.26 -4.40 6.40
N THR A 27 6.14 -4.53 7.40
CA THR A 27 6.32 -5.77 8.17
C THR A 27 5.00 -6.22 8.81
N ARG A 28 4.25 -5.29 9.42
CA ARG A 28 2.92 -5.59 9.99
C ARG A 28 1.90 -6.01 8.95
N LYS A 29 1.97 -5.54 7.70
CA LYS A 29 1.08 -5.96 6.61
C LYS A 29 1.43 -7.34 6.05
N ILE A 30 2.73 -7.67 6.00
CA ILE A 30 3.22 -8.97 5.53
C ILE A 30 2.94 -10.08 6.53
N MET A 31 2.98 -9.76 7.83
CA MET A 31 2.76 -10.69 8.92
C MET A 31 1.44 -11.47 8.77
N LEU A 32 1.54 -12.78 8.97
CA LEU A 32 0.43 -13.72 9.04
C LEU A 32 0.48 -14.43 10.40
N ASP A 33 -0.69 -14.68 10.99
CA ASP A 33 -0.85 -15.44 12.23
C ASP A 33 0.04 -14.97 13.40
N GLY A 34 0.30 -13.66 13.47
CA GLY A 34 1.13 -13.06 14.53
C GLY A 34 2.64 -13.36 14.44
N LYS A 35 3.12 -13.99 13.35
CA LYS A 35 4.54 -14.36 13.17
C LYS A 35 5.41 -13.16 12.79
N GLY A 36 5.63 -12.26 13.74
CA GLY A 36 6.38 -11.02 13.55
C GLY A 36 7.84 -11.24 13.14
N SER A 37 8.56 -12.16 13.80
CA SER A 37 9.96 -12.46 13.47
C SER A 37 10.13 -12.95 12.03
N VAL A 38 9.23 -13.82 11.56
CA VAL A 38 9.25 -14.33 10.18
C VAL A 38 8.94 -13.20 9.19
N ALA A 39 7.99 -12.34 9.51
CA ALA A 39 7.65 -11.20 8.67
C ALA A 39 8.81 -10.20 8.54
N SER A 40 9.49 -9.88 9.66
CA SER A 40 10.66 -9.01 9.66
C SER A 40 11.78 -9.60 8.82
N ARG A 41 12.05 -10.92 8.96
CA ARG A 41 13.04 -11.62 8.14
C ARG A 41 12.73 -11.49 6.64
N ILE A 42 11.49 -11.76 6.24
CA ILE A 42 11.07 -11.62 4.82
C ILE A 42 11.32 -10.21 4.29
N VAL A 43 11.00 -9.17 5.07
CA VAL A 43 11.18 -7.77 4.67
C VAL A 43 12.67 -7.42 4.55
N TYR A 44 13.48 -7.80 5.53
CA TYR A 44 14.92 -7.53 5.50
C TYR A 44 15.63 -8.31 4.40
N ASP A 45 15.26 -9.56 4.17
CA ASP A 45 15.78 -10.37 3.06
C ASP A 45 15.41 -9.73 1.71
N ALA A 46 14.17 -9.22 1.58
CA ALA A 46 13.75 -8.52 0.37
C ALA A 46 14.54 -7.22 0.15
N MET A 47 14.82 -6.45 1.21
CA MET A 47 15.64 -5.24 1.13
C MET A 47 17.10 -5.55 0.74
N ALA A 48 17.68 -6.63 1.29
CA ALA A 48 19.01 -7.08 0.88
C ALA A 48 19.05 -7.47 -0.61
N LEU A 49 18.03 -8.18 -1.10
CA LEU A 49 17.91 -8.51 -2.52
C LEU A 49 17.74 -7.30 -3.43
N ILE A 50 17.07 -6.24 -2.96
CA ILE A 50 16.96 -4.97 -3.69
C ILE A 50 18.33 -4.34 -3.81
N GLU A 51 19.02 -4.19 -2.67
CA GLU A 51 20.36 -3.58 -2.59
C GLU A 51 21.38 -4.31 -3.47
N GLU A 52 21.37 -5.64 -3.46
CA GLU A 52 22.23 -6.47 -4.31
C GLU A 52 22.00 -6.22 -5.81
N ARG A 53 20.76 -5.96 -6.23
CA ARG A 53 20.40 -5.84 -7.64
C ARG A 53 20.52 -4.43 -8.20
N THR A 54 20.22 -3.42 -7.40
CA THR A 54 20.23 -2.02 -7.85
C THR A 54 21.47 -1.27 -7.43
N GLY A 55 22.19 -1.74 -6.40
CA GLY A 55 23.28 -0.99 -5.76
C GLY A 55 22.80 0.30 -5.08
N THR A 56 21.49 0.50 -4.93
CA THR A 56 20.89 1.67 -4.30
C THR A 56 20.41 1.34 -2.89
N PRO A 57 20.37 2.33 -1.97
CA PRO A 57 19.83 2.11 -0.64
C PRO A 57 18.39 1.57 -0.70
N PRO A 58 18.09 0.40 -0.11
CA PRO A 58 16.79 -0.25 -0.28
C PRO A 58 15.64 0.56 0.34
N LEU A 59 15.95 1.41 1.33
CA LEU A 59 14.96 2.29 1.95
C LEU A 59 14.38 3.29 0.94
N THR A 60 15.21 3.89 0.09
CA THR A 60 14.74 4.89 -0.89
C THR A 60 13.88 4.24 -1.96
N VAL A 61 14.22 3.01 -2.37
CA VAL A 61 13.41 2.21 -3.30
C VAL A 61 12.03 1.92 -2.70
N VAL A 62 11.97 1.51 -1.42
CA VAL A 62 10.71 1.25 -0.71
C VAL A 62 9.87 2.53 -0.59
N GLU A 63 10.47 3.65 -0.23
CA GLU A 63 9.77 4.94 -0.12
C GLU A 63 9.20 5.38 -1.48
N ASN A 64 10.00 5.28 -2.54
CA ASN A 64 9.57 5.59 -3.90
C ASN A 64 8.44 4.65 -4.36
N ALA A 65 8.57 3.35 -4.13
CA ALA A 65 7.53 2.37 -4.46
C ALA A 65 6.20 2.68 -3.76
N ILE A 66 6.24 3.01 -2.47
CA ILE A 66 5.04 3.38 -1.70
C ILE A 66 4.46 4.69 -2.21
N ARG A 67 5.29 5.69 -2.50
CA ARG A 67 4.84 6.98 -3.06
C ARG A 67 4.13 6.77 -4.39
N ASN A 68 4.73 6.02 -5.30
CA ASN A 68 4.17 5.74 -6.61
C ASN A 68 2.87 4.92 -6.52
N ALA A 69 2.79 3.98 -5.58
CA ALA A 69 1.59 3.16 -5.35
C ALA A 69 0.46 3.89 -4.60
N THR A 70 0.72 5.07 -4.02
CA THR A 70 -0.27 5.79 -3.20
C THR A 70 -1.34 6.45 -4.08
N PRO A 71 -2.63 6.10 -3.93
CA PRO A 71 -3.69 6.76 -4.68
C PRO A 71 -4.06 8.11 -4.04
N MET A 72 -4.20 9.15 -4.85
CA MET A 72 -4.71 10.46 -4.41
C MET A 72 -6.24 10.48 -4.26
N VAL A 73 -6.95 9.72 -5.09
CA VAL A 73 -8.40 9.60 -5.08
C VAL A 73 -8.81 8.14 -4.98
N GLU A 74 -9.88 7.87 -4.24
CA GLU A 74 -10.56 6.58 -4.20
C GLU A 74 -12.03 6.78 -4.52
N VAL A 75 -12.74 5.69 -4.79
CA VAL A 75 -14.17 5.72 -5.08
C VAL A 75 -14.91 4.98 -3.97
N LYS A 76 -15.95 5.59 -3.41
CA LYS A 76 -16.82 4.99 -2.41
C LYS A 76 -18.23 4.81 -2.96
N ALA A 77 -18.82 3.65 -2.69
CA ALA A 77 -20.21 3.42 -2.99
C ALA A 77 -21.11 4.27 -2.08
N ARG A 78 -22.00 5.05 -2.69
CA ARG A 78 -23.05 5.80 -2.00
C ARG A 78 -24.40 5.52 -2.65
N ARG A 79 -25.41 5.21 -1.83
CA ARG A 79 -26.77 4.98 -2.31
C ARG A 79 -27.58 6.28 -2.24
N VAL A 80 -28.08 6.74 -3.38
CA VAL A 80 -28.90 7.97 -3.52
C VAL A 80 -30.05 7.67 -4.47
N GLY A 81 -31.29 8.03 -4.11
CA GLY A 81 -32.44 7.89 -5.00
C GLY A 81 -32.70 6.46 -5.51
N GLY A 82 -32.36 5.44 -4.72
CA GLY A 82 -32.54 4.03 -5.09
C GLY A 82 -31.37 3.37 -5.83
N ALA A 83 -30.50 4.16 -6.47
CA ALA A 83 -29.30 3.68 -7.18
C ALA A 83 -28.02 3.81 -6.34
N THR A 84 -26.99 3.02 -6.66
CA THR A 84 -25.66 3.08 -6.02
C THR A 84 -24.67 3.76 -6.94
N TYR A 85 -24.22 4.95 -6.55
CA TYR A 85 -23.21 5.72 -7.27
C TYR A 85 -21.82 5.46 -6.70
N GLN A 86 -20.83 5.47 -7.58
CA GLN A 86 -19.42 5.44 -7.21
C GLN A 86 -18.96 6.89 -7.07
N VAL A 87 -18.81 7.36 -5.84
CA VAL A 87 -18.45 8.76 -5.55
C VAL A 87 -16.94 8.87 -5.35
N PRO A 88 -16.23 9.70 -6.14
CA PRO A 88 -14.80 9.94 -5.94
C PRO A 88 -14.56 10.83 -4.72
N ILE A 89 -13.63 10.42 -3.86
CA ILE A 89 -13.25 11.10 -2.63
C ILE A 89 -11.73 11.15 -2.53
N GLU A 90 -11.22 12.27 -2.02
CA GLU A 90 -9.80 12.45 -1.75
C GLU A 90 -9.32 11.53 -0.62
N VAL A 91 -8.17 10.90 -0.84
CA VAL A 91 -7.60 9.94 0.10
C VAL A 91 -6.70 10.68 1.10
N ARG A 92 -7.02 10.54 2.39
CA ARG A 92 -6.15 11.04 3.48
C ARG A 92 -4.78 10.33 3.44
N GLY A 93 -3.69 11.02 3.75
CA GLY A 93 -2.32 10.47 3.67
C GLY A 93 -2.11 9.13 4.39
N ASP A 94 -2.58 8.99 5.64
CA ASP A 94 -2.54 7.72 6.39
C ASP A 94 -3.31 6.58 5.71
N ARG A 95 -4.42 6.92 5.04
CA ARG A 95 -5.23 5.95 4.31
C ARG A 95 -4.54 5.57 3.00
N GLY A 96 -3.96 6.54 2.30
CA GLY A 96 -3.23 6.33 1.05
C GLY A 96 -2.04 5.40 1.24
N THR A 97 -1.20 5.67 2.24
CA THR A 97 -0.09 4.79 2.64
C THR A 97 -0.57 3.40 3.02
N SER A 98 -1.66 3.28 3.78
CA SER A 98 -2.23 1.96 4.11
C SER A 98 -2.80 1.21 2.89
N LEU A 99 -3.32 1.91 1.88
CA LEU A 99 -3.80 1.30 0.63
C LEU A 99 -2.63 0.83 -0.22
N ALA A 100 -1.61 1.67 -0.40
CA ALA A 100 -0.37 1.33 -1.10
C ALA A 100 0.28 0.06 -0.53
N LEU A 101 0.53 0.04 0.78
CA LEU A 101 1.11 -1.12 1.47
C LEU A 101 0.26 -2.38 1.33
N ARG A 102 -1.07 -2.23 1.33
CA ARG A 102 -2.00 -3.35 1.14
C ARG A 102 -1.90 -3.91 -0.27
N TRP A 103 -1.87 -3.06 -1.29
CA TRP A 103 -1.74 -3.48 -2.69
C TRP A 103 -0.39 -4.14 -2.95
N ILE A 104 0.71 -3.51 -2.53
CA ILE A 104 2.07 -4.09 -2.63
C ILE A 104 2.08 -5.48 -2.00
N THR A 105 1.61 -5.63 -0.76
CA THR A 105 1.62 -6.93 -0.07
C THR A 105 0.76 -7.97 -0.79
N ARG A 106 -0.43 -7.57 -1.27
CA ARG A 106 -1.35 -8.46 -1.98
C ARG A 106 -0.74 -8.95 -3.30
N PHE A 107 -0.29 -8.03 -4.15
CA PHE A 107 0.25 -8.37 -5.46
C PHE A 107 1.60 -9.08 -5.35
N SER A 108 2.41 -8.76 -4.34
CA SER A 108 3.61 -9.55 -4.02
C SER A 108 3.27 -11.01 -3.72
N ARG A 109 2.15 -11.30 -3.03
CA ARG A 109 1.74 -12.69 -2.73
C ARG A 109 1.23 -13.42 -3.98
N GLU A 110 0.45 -12.72 -4.81
CA GLU A 110 -0.11 -13.24 -6.05
C GLU A 110 0.97 -13.49 -7.13
N ARG A 111 2.14 -12.83 -7.03
CA ARG A 111 3.25 -12.97 -7.97
C ARG A 111 3.81 -14.41 -8.02
N PRO A 112 4.18 -14.92 -9.21
CA PRO A 112 4.93 -16.17 -9.31
C PRO A 112 6.36 -16.01 -8.76
N GLY A 113 6.87 -17.04 -8.09
CA GLY A 113 8.21 -17.04 -7.50
C GLY A 113 8.34 -18.03 -6.33
N LYS A 114 9.58 -18.38 -5.98
CA LYS A 114 9.86 -19.39 -4.94
C LYS A 114 9.68 -18.84 -3.52
N THR A 115 10.39 -17.76 -3.17
CA THR A 115 10.38 -17.19 -1.82
C THR A 115 9.56 -15.90 -1.76
N MET A 116 8.92 -15.64 -0.61
CA MET A 116 8.17 -14.40 -0.41
C MET A 116 9.06 -13.16 -0.44
N SER A 117 10.32 -13.26 0.01
CA SER A 117 11.31 -12.18 -0.04
C SER A 117 11.61 -11.78 -1.48
N ALA A 118 11.86 -12.74 -2.37
CA ALA A 118 12.11 -12.47 -3.79
C ALA A 118 10.87 -11.87 -4.47
N LYS A 119 9.67 -12.37 -4.18
CA LYS A 119 8.43 -11.81 -4.72
C LYS A 119 8.22 -10.36 -4.30
N LEU A 120 8.44 -10.06 -3.02
CA LEU A 120 8.30 -8.71 -2.46
C LEU A 120 9.35 -7.76 -3.04
N ALA A 121 10.61 -8.19 -3.12
CA ALA A 121 11.69 -7.40 -3.72
C ALA A 121 11.36 -7.01 -5.16
N ASN A 122 10.90 -7.97 -5.96
CA ASN A 122 10.51 -7.71 -7.35
C ASN A 122 9.33 -6.74 -7.44
N GLU A 123 8.30 -6.88 -6.58
CA GLU A 123 7.13 -5.99 -6.63
C GLU A 123 7.49 -4.56 -6.21
N LEU A 124 8.37 -4.40 -5.22
CA LEU A 124 8.88 -3.09 -4.80
C LEU A 124 9.72 -2.43 -5.90
N LEU A 125 10.58 -3.20 -6.58
CA LEU A 125 11.35 -2.71 -7.72
C LEU A 125 10.43 -2.25 -8.85
N ASP A 126 9.50 -3.10 -9.27
CA ASP A 126 8.56 -2.76 -10.34
C ASP A 126 7.73 -1.52 -9.98
N ALA A 127 7.20 -1.44 -8.75
CA ALA A 127 6.42 -0.29 -8.28
C ALA A 127 7.27 0.99 -8.20
N SER A 128 8.55 0.90 -7.83
CA SER A 128 9.47 2.05 -7.84
C SER A 128 9.72 2.57 -9.25
N ASN A 129 9.69 1.69 -10.26
CA ASN A 129 9.80 2.02 -11.68
C ASN A 129 8.44 2.31 -12.35
N GLU A 130 7.38 2.54 -11.56
CA GLU A 130 6.01 2.81 -12.06
C GLU A 130 5.42 1.69 -12.93
N THR A 131 5.86 0.45 -12.69
CA THR A 131 5.37 -0.75 -13.37
C THR A 131 4.77 -1.75 -12.38
N GLY A 132 4.17 -2.82 -12.92
CA GLY A 132 3.64 -3.92 -12.11
C GLY A 132 2.15 -3.78 -11.76
N ASN A 133 1.63 -4.81 -11.09
CA ASN A 133 0.20 -4.92 -10.79
C ASN A 133 -0.26 -3.87 -9.78
N THR A 134 0.62 -3.50 -8.84
CA THR A 134 0.35 -2.44 -7.86
C THR A 134 0.04 -1.10 -8.54
N ILE A 135 0.85 -0.71 -9.52
CA ILE A 135 0.67 0.57 -10.23
C ILE A 135 -0.55 0.52 -11.15
N ARG A 136 -0.75 -0.58 -11.86
CA ARG A 136 -1.98 -0.80 -12.64
C ARG A 136 -3.23 -0.63 -11.78
N ARG A 137 -3.22 -1.14 -10.54
CA ARG A 137 -4.35 -0.99 -9.62
C ARG A 137 -4.61 0.46 -9.20
N ARG A 138 -3.55 1.23 -8.97
CA ARG A 138 -3.65 2.67 -8.69
C ARG A 138 -4.28 3.40 -9.88
N GLU A 139 -3.79 3.12 -11.09
CA GLU A 139 -4.29 3.73 -12.33
C GLU A 139 -5.76 3.38 -12.60
N GLU A 140 -6.16 2.12 -12.42
CA GLU A 140 -7.57 1.72 -12.49
C GLU A 140 -8.43 2.51 -11.51
N THR A 141 -7.93 2.73 -10.28
CA THR A 141 -8.64 3.48 -9.25
C THR A 141 -8.79 4.95 -9.66
N HIS A 142 -7.77 5.55 -10.24
CA HIS A 142 -7.81 6.93 -10.75
C HIS A 142 -8.73 7.06 -11.95
N ARG A 143 -8.63 6.15 -12.93
CA ARG A 143 -9.51 6.10 -14.10
C ARG A 143 -10.97 5.97 -13.70
N MET A 144 -11.27 5.12 -12.72
CA MET A 144 -12.63 4.95 -12.20
C MET A 144 -13.11 6.21 -11.46
N ALA A 145 -12.24 6.87 -10.71
CA ALA A 145 -12.57 8.13 -10.04
C ALA A 145 -12.83 9.27 -11.05
N GLU A 146 -12.04 9.34 -12.12
CA GLU A 146 -12.17 10.33 -13.19
C GLU A 146 -13.46 10.12 -13.99
N ALA A 147 -13.78 8.88 -14.37
CA ALA A 147 -15.03 8.54 -15.05
C ALA A 147 -16.27 8.93 -14.23
N ASN A 148 -16.16 8.92 -12.89
CA ASN A 148 -17.24 9.26 -11.98
C ASN A 148 -17.11 10.67 -11.37
N LYS A 149 -16.27 11.54 -11.94
CA LYS A 149 -16.01 12.91 -11.43
C LYS A 149 -17.30 13.72 -11.29
N ALA A 150 -18.29 13.48 -12.15
CA ALA A 150 -19.61 14.12 -12.08
C ALA A 150 -20.29 13.91 -10.72
N PHE A 151 -20.09 12.77 -10.05
CA PHE A 151 -20.74 12.43 -8.78
C PHE A 151 -19.99 12.96 -7.55
N ALA A 152 -18.90 13.72 -7.71
CA ALA A 152 -18.09 14.26 -6.61
C ALA A 152 -18.89 15.17 -5.65
N HIS A 153 -20.03 15.73 -6.10
CA HIS A 153 -20.92 16.53 -5.26
C HIS A 153 -21.59 15.71 -4.15
N TYR A 154 -21.68 14.39 -4.29
CA TYR A 154 -22.20 13.47 -3.28
C TYR A 154 -21.12 13.01 -2.28
N ARG A 155 -20.09 13.81 -1.98
CA ARG A 155 -18.97 13.41 -1.10
C ARG A 155 -19.22 13.55 0.41
N TYR A 156 -20.40 14.00 0.83
CA TYR A 156 -20.75 14.29 2.23
C TYR A 156 -21.35 13.11 3.01
#